data_AF-A0A136LPH5-F1
#
_entry.id   AF-A0A136LPH5-F1
#
_cell.length_a   1.000
_cell.length_b   1.000
_cell.length_c   1.000
_cell.angle_alpha   90.00
_cell.angle_beta   90.00
_cell.angle_gamma   90.00
#
_symmetry.space_group_name_H-M   'P 1'
#
loop_
_entity.id
_entity.type
_entity.pdbx_description
1 polymer ?
#
loop_
_entity_poly.entity_id
_entity_poly.type
_entity_poly.pdbx_seq_one_letter_code
_entity_poly.pdbx_strand_id
1 'polypeptide(L)' 'MEKHVLGLELPTDPRWVNIAEKNIADILIDHAYCEQKAASSCISLIVNYPEKAGLVEMMAPVVAEEWAHF' A
#
# COMPACT_ATOMS: atom_id res chain seq x y z
N MET A 1 5.76 -7.17 25.41
CA MET A 1 5.45 -5.97 24.60
C MET A 1 4.39 -6.40 23.62
N GLU A 2 3.16 -5.91 23.75
CA GLU A 2 2.09 -6.23 22.80
C GLU A 2 2.49 -5.68 21.42
N LYS A 3 2.69 -6.57 20.44
CA LYS A 3 2.92 -6.18 19.06
C LYS A 3 1.58 -5.73 18.49
N HIS A 4 1.49 -4.47 18.07
CA HIS A 4 0.35 -3.97 17.29
C HIS A 4 0.21 -4.76 15.98
N VAL A 5 -1.03 -4.92 15.51
CA VAL A 5 -1.47 -5.74 14.36
C VAL A 5 -0.61 -5.59 13.10
N LEU A 6 0.07 -4.45 12.93
CA LEU A 6 0.85 -4.08 11.74
C LEU A 6 2.38 -4.26 11.89
N GLY A 7 2.87 -4.74 13.03
CA GLY A 7 4.31 -4.97 13.23
C GLY A 7 5.19 -3.71 13.25
N LEU A 8 4.60 -2.55 13.53
CA LEU A 8 5.31 -1.26 13.62
C LEU A 8 6.06 -1.13 14.95
N GLU A 9 7.32 -0.69 14.90
CA GLU A 9 8.18 -0.48 16.08
C GLU A 9 7.90 0.85 16.80
N LEU A 10 7.42 1.85 16.07
CA LEU A 10 7.14 3.19 16.58
C LEU A 10 5.86 3.76 15.95
N PRO A 11 5.11 4.61 16.67
CA PRO A 11 4.00 5.35 16.10
C PRO A 11 4.48 6.42 15.13
N THR A 12 3.60 6.86 14.22
CA THR A 12 3.83 8.05 13.39
C THR A 12 4.08 9.27 14.28
N ASP A 13 5.14 10.03 13.99
CA ASP A 13 5.44 11.27 14.70
C ASP A 13 4.27 12.26 14.54
N PRO A 14 3.68 12.80 15.62
CA PRO A 14 2.56 13.75 15.53
C PRO A 14 2.88 14.98 14.67
N ARG A 15 4.15 15.36 14.53
CA ARG A 15 4.59 16.45 13.67
C ARG A 15 4.37 16.18 12.19
N TRP A 16 4.27 14.92 11.78
CA TRP A 16 3.99 14.56 10.38
C TRP A 16 2.64 15.10 9.91
N VAL A 17 1.61 15.01 10.76
CA VAL A 17 0.27 15.57 10.45
C VAL A 17 0.36 17.08 10.20
N ASN A 18 1.06 17.81 11.07
CA ASN A 18 1.28 19.26 10.90
C ASN A 18 2.04 19.62 9.61
N ILE A 19 2.81 18.69 9.04
CA ILE A 19 3.52 18.89 7.76
C ILE A 19 2.59 18.54 6.59
N ALA A 20 1.89 17.41 6.66
CA ALA A 20 0.94 16.98 5.64
C ALA A 20 -0.15 18.04 5.39
N GLU A 21 -0.68 18.63 6.46
CA GLU A 21 -1.70 19.69 6.38
C GLU A 21 -1.24 20.95 5.64
N LYS A 22 0.06 21.20 5.53
CA LYS A 22 0.58 22.38 4.81
C LYS A 22 0.43 22.26 3.29
N ASN A 23 0.39 21.04 2.76
CA ASN A 23 0.14 20.78 1.35
C ASN A 23 -0.54 19.43 1.12
N ILE A 24 -1.84 19.36 1.41
CA ILE A 24 -2.63 18.15 1.22
C ILE A 24 -2.68 17.69 -0.24
N ALA A 25 -2.56 18.61 -1.21
CA ALA A 25 -2.59 18.25 -2.63
C ALA A 25 -1.41 17.33 -3.00
N ASP A 26 -0.19 17.67 -2.55
CA ASP A 26 0.99 16.84 -2.79
C ASP A 26 0.87 15.47 -2.09
N ILE A 27 0.29 15.43 -0.89
CA ILE A 27 0.04 14.18 -0.15
C ILE A 27 -0.95 13.29 -0.90
N LEU A 28 -2.04 13.85 -1.44
CA LEU A 28 -3.03 13.08 -2.19
C LEU A 28 -2.47 12.56 -3.52
N ILE A 29 -1.59 13.33 -4.18
CA ILE A 29 -0.89 12.87 -5.38
C ILE A 29 0.04 11.71 -5.03
N ASP A 30 0.87 11.85 -3.99
CA ASP A 30 1.76 10.77 -3.55
C ASP A 30 0.98 9.53 -3.08
N HIS A 31 -0.15 9.72 -2.40
CA HIS A 31 -1.06 8.64 -2.01
C HIS A 31 -1.59 7.91 -3.24
N ALA A 32 -2.15 8.59 -4.24
CA ALA A 32 -2.59 7.93 -5.48
C ALA A 32 -1.45 7.11 -6.11
N TYR A 33 -0.23 7.66 -6.17
CA TYR A 33 0.92 6.88 -6.65
C TYR A 33 1.32 5.72 -5.71
N CYS A 34 1.03 5.76 -4.42
CA CYS A 34 1.24 4.62 -3.52
C CYS A 34 0.28 3.48 -3.86
N GLU A 35 -0.99 3.76 -4.14
CA GLU A 35 -1.97 2.73 -4.51
C GLU A 35 -1.64 2.10 -5.85
N GLN A 36 -1.26 2.92 -6.84
CA GLN A 36 -0.76 2.41 -8.13
C GLN A 36 0.48 1.53 -7.95
N LYS A 37 1.42 1.91 -7.08
CA LYS A 37 2.62 1.11 -6.78
C LYS A 37 2.25 -0.22 -6.09
N ALA A 38 1.27 -0.22 -5.19
CA ALA A 38 0.78 -1.42 -4.51
C ALA A 38 0.16 -2.40 -5.53
N ALA A 39 -0.74 -1.92 -6.40
CA ALA A 39 -1.34 -2.70 -7.48
C ALA A 39 -0.26 -3.28 -8.43
N SER A 40 0.69 -2.43 -8.85
CA SER A 40 1.77 -2.84 -9.77
C SER A 40 2.73 -3.86 -9.14
N SER A 41 2.95 -3.77 -7.83
CA SER A 41 3.77 -4.74 -7.09
C SER A 41 3.08 -6.10 -7.01
N CYS A 42 1.77 -6.12 -6.77
CA CYS A 42 0.98 -7.35 -6.78
C CYS A 42 0.94 -8.00 -8.17
N ILE A 43 0.79 -7.20 -9.23
CA ILE A 43 0.88 -7.69 -10.63
C ILE A 43 2.27 -8.29 -10.89
N SER A 44 3.34 -7.62 -10.45
CA SER A 44 4.70 -8.11 -10.61
C SER A 44 4.90 -9.47 -9.92
N LEU A 45 4.32 -9.67 -8.73
CA LEU A 45 4.34 -10.96 -8.04
C LEU A 45 3.60 -12.05 -8.82
N ILE A 46 2.42 -11.75 -9.37
CA ILE A 46 1.64 -12.68 -10.20
C ILE A 46 2.44 -13.11 -11.44
N VAL A 47 3.05 -12.15 -12.14
CA VAL A 47 3.81 -12.40 -13.37
C VAL A 47 5.09 -13.18 -13.12
N ASN A 48 5.79 -12.90 -12.02
CA ASN A 48 7.06 -13.54 -11.69
C ASN A 48 6.90 -14.94 -11.08
N TYR A 49 5.74 -15.24 -10.47
CA TYR A 49 5.48 -16.52 -9.78
C TYR A 49 4.14 -17.15 -10.19
N PRO A 50 3.88 -17.34 -11.50
CA PRO A 50 2.57 -17.79 -11.98
C PRO A 50 2.24 -19.23 -11.56
N GLU A 51 3.25 -20.05 -11.26
CA GLU A 51 3.07 -21.43 -10.79
C GLU A 51 2.58 -21.51 -9.34
N LYS A 52 2.63 -20.40 -8.59
CA LYS A 52 2.14 -20.31 -7.21
C LYS A 52 0.65 -19.94 -7.20
N ALA A 53 -0.22 -20.89 -7.55
CA ALA A 53 -1.66 -20.66 -7.67
C ALA A 53 -2.27 -19.90 -6.47
N GLY A 54 -1.93 -20.28 -5.23
CA GLY A 54 -2.43 -19.58 -4.04
C GLY A 54 -1.95 -18.13 -3.89
N LEU A 55 -0.76 -17.79 -4.39
CA LEU A 55 -0.30 -16.39 -4.45
C LEU A 55 -1.15 -15.62 -5.45
N VAL A 56 -1.37 -16.18 -6.65
CA VAL A 56 -2.14 -15.54 -7.71
C VAL A 56 -3.59 -15.29 -7.28
N GLU A 57 -4.24 -16.31 -6.69
CA GLU A 57 -5.60 -16.22 -6.18
C GLU A 57 -5.75 -15.13 -5.10
N MET A 58 -4.74 -14.97 -4.24
CA MET A 58 -4.76 -13.95 -3.17
C MET A 58 -4.39 -12.55 -3.66
N MET A 59 -3.49 -12.41 -4.64
CA MET A 59 -3.02 -11.12 -5.12
C MET A 59 -3.99 -10.47 -6.12
N ALA A 60 -4.71 -11.26 -6.91
CA ALA A 60 -5.67 -10.73 -7.88
C ALA A 60 -6.75 -9.80 -7.28
N PRO A 61 -7.41 -10.13 -6.14
CA PRO A 61 -8.35 -9.21 -5.51
C PRO A 61 -7.67 -7.96 -4.95
N VAL A 62 -6.44 -8.08 -4.42
CA VAL A 62 -5.67 -6.92 -3.92
C VAL A 62 -5.34 -5.95 -5.06
N VAL A 63 -4.95 -6.46 -6.24
CA VAL A 63 -4.75 -5.60 -7.42
C VAL A 63 -6.02 -4.79 -7.75
N ALA A 64 -7.19 -5.43 -7.70
CA ALA A 64 -8.45 -4.76 -8.00
C ALA A 64 -8.85 -3.72 -6.93
N GLU A 65 -8.61 -4.03 -5.65
CA GLU A 65 -8.83 -3.11 -4.53
C GLU A 65 -7.94 -1.87 -4.65
N GLU A 66 -6.64 -2.04 -4.81
CA GLU A 66 -5.70 -0.90 -4.90
C GLU A 66 -5.87 -0.10 -6.19
N TRP A 67 -6.28 -0.74 -7.29
CA TRP A 67 -6.64 -0.02 -8.50
C TRP A 67 -7.93 0.81 -8.35
N ALA A 68 -8.84 0.41 -7.46
CA ALA A 68 -10.03 1.20 -7.15
C ALA A 68 -9.74 2.35 -6.16
N HIS A 69 -8.68 2.23 -5.35
CA HIS A 69 -8.18 3.32 -4.51
C HIS A 69 -7.45 4.41 -5.31
N PHE A 70 -6.74 4.03 -6.39
CA PHE A 70 -6.08 4.95 -7.32
C PHE A 70 -7.07 5.76 -8.18
#